data_AF-A0A958VLD4-F1
#
_entry.id   AF-A0A958VLD4-F1
#
_cell.length_a   1.000
_cell.length_b   1.000
_cell.length_c   1.000
_cell.angle_alpha   90.00
_cell.angle_beta   90.00
_cell.angle_gamma   90.00
#
_symmetry.space_group_name_H-M   'P 1'
#
loop_
_entity.id
_entity.type
_entity.pdbx_description
1 polymer ?
#
loop_
_entity_poly.entity_id
_entity_poly.type
_entity_poly.pdbx_seq_one_letter_code
_entity_poly.pdbx_strand_id
1 'polypeptide(L)'
;MLVSWWKWFAVFLVLYAIIGGLLMEVPRLDILNESIRNTYYHVAQWFAMLLLCTASLVFSIRYLSTGQHRFDVLAHETAFVALLTGIIGITTGMVWAQFTWGAFWVNDVKLNGTAVSLLIYLAYFLLRSSLKEDGIRARTAAVYNIFAFAMLMLFVMVLPRLTDSLHPGNGGNPAFGSYDMDNKMRMVFYPAILGWTLLGVWFIDLRIRLRKIEDTINEND
;
A
#
# COMPACT_ATOMS: atom_id res chain seq x y z
N MET A 1 3.38 23.28 18.27
CA MET A 1 2.63 22.00 18.14
C MET A 1 3.61 20.87 18.43
N LEU A 2 3.50 20.21 19.59
CA LEU A 2 4.40 19.09 19.93
C LEU A 2 4.17 17.95 18.93
N VAL A 3 5.24 17.46 18.30
CA VAL A 3 5.18 16.27 17.43
C VAL A 3 4.73 15.09 18.30
N SER A 4 3.59 14.50 17.97
CA SER A 4 3.05 13.35 18.70
C SER A 4 4.07 12.19 18.72
N TRP A 5 4.23 11.52 19.87
CA TRP A 5 5.24 10.47 20.08
C TRP A 5 5.24 9.38 19.00
N TRP A 6 4.06 9.03 18.46
CA TRP A 6 3.91 8.00 17.44
C TRP A 6 4.57 8.37 16.11
N LYS A 7 4.75 9.67 15.80
CA LYS A 7 5.46 10.13 14.60
C LYS A 7 6.96 9.83 14.71
N TRP A 8 7.55 10.08 15.87
CA TRP A 8 8.93 9.68 16.18
C TRP A 8 9.08 8.16 16.15
N PHE A 9 8.11 7.43 16.68
CA PHE A 9 8.09 5.98 16.61
C PHE A 9 8.02 5.45 15.17
N ALA A 10 7.21 6.07 14.29
CA ALA A 10 7.17 5.73 12.88
C ALA A 10 8.52 5.93 12.19
N VAL A 11 9.18 7.08 12.43
CA VAL A 11 10.53 7.36 11.90
C VAL A 11 11.54 6.34 12.41
N PHE A 12 11.51 6.02 13.71
CA PHE A 12 12.38 5.01 14.29
C PHE A 12 12.20 3.64 13.61
N LEU A 13 10.96 3.18 13.41
CA LEU A 13 10.68 1.89 12.75
C LEU A 13 11.17 1.86 11.30
N VAL A 14 10.98 2.94 10.54
CA VAL A 14 11.47 3.02 9.16
C VAL A 14 13.00 3.03 9.12
N LEU A 15 13.66 3.79 10.00
CA LEU A 15 15.12 3.80 10.11
C LEU A 15 15.65 2.43 10.53
N TYR A 16 15.01 1.78 11.50
CA TYR A 16 15.35 0.42 11.91
C TYR A 16 15.18 -0.57 10.76
N ALA A 17 14.11 -0.48 9.96
CA ALA A 17 13.91 -1.32 8.80
C ALA A 17 14.99 -1.11 7.72
N ILE A 18 15.41 0.14 7.48
CA ILE A 18 16.48 0.46 6.52
C ILE A 18 17.83 -0.06 7.01
N ILE A 19 18.21 0.27 8.25
CA ILE A 19 19.50 -0.13 8.81
C ILE A 19 19.55 -1.64 8.99
N GLY A 20 18.52 -2.22 9.63
CA GLY A 20 18.42 -3.66 9.86
C GLY A 20 18.33 -4.44 8.55
N GLY A 21 17.58 -3.96 7.56
CA GLY A 21 17.44 -4.62 6.26
C GLY A 21 18.73 -4.65 5.44
N LEU A 22 19.64 -3.69 5.65
CA LEU A 22 20.96 -3.67 5.01
C LEU A 22 22.03 -4.44 5.79
N LEU A 23 22.01 -4.40 7.12
CA LEU A 23 23.10 -4.91 7.96
C LEU A 23 22.85 -6.31 8.52
N MET A 24 21.61 -6.71 8.75
CA MET A 24 21.33 -8.03 9.32
C MET A 24 21.55 -9.14 8.30
N GLU A 25 21.87 -10.34 8.77
CA GLU A 25 22.03 -11.52 7.91
C GLU A 25 20.69 -11.95 7.32
N VAL A 26 20.73 -12.36 6.06
CA VAL A 26 19.59 -12.95 5.34
C VAL A 26 19.97 -14.34 4.82
N PRO A 27 19.01 -15.27 4.70
CA PRO A 27 19.27 -16.56 4.09
C PRO A 27 19.65 -16.39 2.62
N ARG A 28 20.73 -17.05 2.20
CA ARG A 28 21.19 -17.07 0.80
C ARG A 28 20.49 -18.20 0.04
N LEU A 29 19.23 -17.96 -0.33
CA LEU A 29 18.46 -18.89 -1.15
C LEU A 29 18.93 -18.82 -2.61
N ASP A 30 18.84 -19.94 -3.32
CA ASP A 30 19.12 -20.00 -4.75
C ASP A 30 18.26 -18.97 -5.51
N ILE A 31 18.84 -18.37 -6.55
CA ILE A 31 18.28 -17.24 -7.33
C ILE A 31 18.22 -15.91 -6.55
N LEU A 32 17.77 -15.90 -5.29
CA LEU A 32 17.57 -14.68 -4.52
C LEU A 32 18.86 -14.11 -3.92
N ASN A 33 19.71 -14.95 -3.31
CA ASN A 33 20.90 -14.53 -2.58
C ASN A 33 20.62 -13.30 -1.68
N GLU A 34 21.41 -12.22 -1.80
CA GLU A 34 21.21 -10.98 -1.04
C GLU A 34 20.03 -10.13 -1.55
N SER A 35 19.46 -10.41 -2.73
CA SER A 35 18.31 -9.67 -3.28
C SER A 35 17.03 -9.87 -2.45
N ILE A 36 16.98 -10.94 -1.63
CA ILE A 36 15.86 -11.21 -0.72
C ILE A 36 15.61 -10.08 0.28
N ARG A 37 16.62 -9.24 0.56
CA ARG A 37 16.50 -8.02 1.38
C ARG A 37 15.42 -7.07 0.87
N ASN A 38 15.12 -7.10 -0.43
CA ASN A 38 14.03 -6.32 -1.01
C ASN A 38 12.66 -6.60 -0.35
N THR A 39 12.50 -7.75 0.30
CA THR A 39 11.31 -8.08 1.10
C THR A 39 11.02 -7.05 2.19
N TYR A 40 12.06 -6.47 2.81
CA TYR A 40 11.91 -5.45 3.85
C TYR A 40 11.45 -4.08 3.32
N TYR A 41 11.58 -3.86 2.01
CA TYR A 41 11.27 -2.60 1.36
C TYR A 41 10.01 -2.74 0.52
N HIS A 42 10.13 -3.37 -0.64
CA HIS A 42 9.03 -3.57 -1.58
C HIS A 42 7.84 -4.30 -0.95
N VAL A 43 8.07 -5.47 -0.36
CA VAL A 43 6.97 -6.28 0.19
C VAL A 43 6.39 -5.65 1.45
N ALA A 44 7.20 -4.99 2.28
CA ALA A 44 6.67 -4.23 3.41
C ALA A 44 5.76 -3.08 2.96
N GLN A 45 6.15 -2.36 1.89
CA GLN A 45 5.30 -1.32 1.29
C GLN A 45 4.05 -1.88 0.64
N TRP A 46 4.11 -3.08 0.07
CA TRP A 46 2.94 -3.80 -0.41
C TRP A 46 1.87 -3.98 0.69
N PHE A 47 2.29 -4.49 1.85
CA PHE A 47 1.39 -4.66 2.99
C PHE A 47 0.88 -3.33 3.53
N ALA A 48 1.72 -2.29 3.57
CA ALA A 48 1.28 -0.95 3.94
C ALA A 48 0.20 -0.43 2.98
N MET A 49 0.36 -0.60 1.66
CA MET A 49 -0.67 -0.26 0.68
C MET A 49 -1.97 -1.02 0.94
N LEU A 50 -1.92 -2.35 1.16
CA LEU A 50 -3.12 -3.15 1.44
C LEU A 50 -3.86 -2.66 2.70
N LEU A 51 -3.13 -2.34 3.76
CA LEU A 51 -3.70 -1.81 5.01
C LEU A 51 -4.37 -0.45 4.79
N LEU A 52 -3.74 0.44 4.02
CA LEU A 52 -4.30 1.75 3.68
C LEU A 52 -5.52 1.63 2.76
N CYS A 53 -5.48 0.78 1.72
CA CYS A 53 -6.66 0.50 0.89
C CYS A 53 -7.82 -0.07 1.71
N THR A 54 -7.52 -0.95 2.69
CA THR A 54 -8.53 -1.49 3.61
C THR A 54 -9.12 -0.39 4.49
N ALA A 55 -8.30 0.52 5.02
CA ALA A 55 -8.79 1.66 5.79
C ALA A 55 -9.67 2.58 4.91
N SER A 56 -9.27 2.83 3.67
CA SER A 56 -10.05 3.60 2.71
C SER A 56 -11.41 2.96 2.41
N LEU A 57 -11.45 1.63 2.21
CA LEU A 57 -12.68 0.86 2.07
C LEU A 57 -13.60 1.06 3.28
N VAL A 58 -13.06 0.92 4.50
CA VAL A 58 -13.84 1.10 5.74
C VAL A 58 -14.45 2.50 5.78
N PHE A 59 -13.69 3.54 5.42
CA PHE A 59 -14.22 4.90 5.35
C PHE A 59 -15.29 5.07 4.27
N SER A 60 -15.16 4.45 3.10
CA SER A 60 -16.20 4.43 2.07
C SER A 60 -17.49 3.78 2.56
N ILE A 61 -17.41 2.63 3.25
CA ILE A 61 -18.57 1.96 3.84
C ILE A 61 -19.22 2.85 4.92
N ARG A 62 -18.41 3.46 5.79
CA ARG A 62 -18.92 4.39 6.82
C ARG A 62 -19.58 5.61 6.22
N TYR A 63 -19.06 6.16 5.12
CA TYR A 63 -19.70 7.24 4.39
C TYR A 63 -21.07 6.82 3.88
N LEU A 64 -21.17 5.68 3.19
CA LEU A 64 -22.45 5.18 2.66
C LEU A 64 -23.47 4.88 3.77
N SER A 65 -23.02 4.42 4.93
CA SER A 65 -23.89 4.14 6.06
C SER A 65 -24.35 5.38 6.83
N THR A 66 -23.56 6.46 6.86
CA THR A 66 -23.81 7.62 7.74
C THR A 66 -24.12 8.92 7.00
N GLY A 67 -23.78 9.02 5.71
CA GLY A 67 -23.87 10.24 4.91
C GLY A 67 -22.88 11.35 5.33
N GLN A 68 -21.98 11.11 6.29
CA GLN A 68 -21.12 12.16 6.82
C GLN A 68 -19.92 12.42 5.90
N HIS A 69 -19.86 13.64 5.33
CA HIS A 69 -18.79 14.06 4.42
C HIS A 69 -17.36 13.84 4.95
N ARG A 70 -17.14 13.86 6.27
CA ARG A 70 -15.82 13.56 6.85
C ARG A 70 -15.26 12.18 6.42
N PHE A 71 -16.13 11.18 6.27
CA PHE A 71 -15.68 9.83 5.89
C PHE A 71 -15.36 9.73 4.40
N ASP A 72 -16.04 10.52 3.58
CA ASP A 72 -15.70 10.65 2.16
C ASP A 72 -14.31 11.28 1.98
N VAL A 73 -14.01 12.36 2.71
CA VAL A 73 -12.67 12.97 2.75
C VAL A 73 -11.62 11.97 3.20
N LEU A 74 -11.87 11.28 4.32
CA LEU A 74 -10.96 10.26 4.84
C LEU A 74 -10.72 9.12 3.84
N ALA A 75 -11.76 8.62 3.19
CA ALA A 75 -11.64 7.57 2.17
C ALA A 75 -10.75 8.03 1.01
N HIS A 76 -10.97 9.25 0.51
CA HIS A 76 -10.22 9.82 -0.60
C HIS A 76 -8.73 10.03 -0.27
N GLU A 77 -8.42 10.72 0.84
CA GLU A 77 -7.01 10.98 1.21
C GLU A 77 -6.28 9.67 1.53
N THR A 78 -6.97 8.71 2.17
CA THR A 78 -6.38 7.39 2.46
C THR A 78 -6.11 6.61 1.18
N ALA A 79 -7.05 6.59 0.22
CA ALA A 79 -6.85 5.95 -1.08
C ALA A 79 -5.67 6.58 -1.82
N PHE A 80 -5.51 7.91 -1.74
CA PHE A 80 -4.44 8.63 -2.44
C PHE A 80 -3.07 8.20 -1.91
N VAL A 81 -2.91 8.16 -0.58
CA VAL A 81 -1.65 7.73 0.03
C VAL A 81 -1.41 6.22 -0.19
N ALA A 82 -2.47 5.41 -0.23
CA ALA A 82 -2.35 4.01 -0.63
C ALA A 82 -1.84 3.86 -2.06
N LEU A 83 -2.42 4.60 -3.04
CA LEU A 83 -1.95 4.61 -4.43
C LEU A 83 -0.48 5.03 -4.53
N LEU A 84 -0.08 6.09 -3.82
CA LEU A 84 1.32 6.53 -3.78
C LEU A 84 2.25 5.43 -3.24
N THR A 85 1.86 4.79 -2.14
CA THR A 85 2.60 3.67 -1.56
C THR A 85 2.69 2.50 -2.56
N GLY A 86 1.61 2.23 -3.29
CA GLY A 86 1.56 1.23 -4.35
C GLY A 86 2.47 1.53 -5.53
N ILE A 87 2.56 2.80 -5.96
CA ILE A 87 3.48 3.24 -7.03
C ILE A 87 4.93 3.03 -6.60
N ILE A 88 5.30 3.45 -5.38
CA ILE A 88 6.66 3.22 -4.86
C ILE A 88 6.92 1.71 -4.73
N GLY A 89 5.92 0.95 -4.27
CA GLY A 89 5.93 -0.50 -4.24
C GLY A 89 6.26 -1.10 -5.60
N ILE A 90 5.45 -0.87 -6.63
CA ILE A 90 5.70 -1.46 -7.95
C ILE A 90 7.05 -1.02 -8.53
N THR A 91 7.46 0.24 -8.38
CA THR A 91 8.76 0.72 -8.88
C THR A 91 9.92 0.01 -8.19
N THR A 92 9.90 -0.13 -6.85
CA THR A 92 10.94 -0.88 -6.12
C THR A 92 10.93 -2.36 -6.46
N GLY A 93 9.75 -2.94 -6.72
CA GLY A 93 9.59 -4.31 -7.20
C GLY A 93 10.21 -4.52 -8.58
N MET A 94 10.01 -3.59 -9.52
CA MET A 94 10.61 -3.63 -10.85
C MET A 94 12.14 -3.60 -10.79
N VAL A 95 12.71 -2.75 -9.93
CA VAL A 95 14.16 -2.70 -9.74
C VAL A 95 14.68 -4.05 -9.23
N TRP A 96 14.01 -4.67 -8.27
CA TRP A 96 14.39 -6.00 -7.79
C TRP A 96 14.23 -7.10 -8.84
N ALA A 97 13.17 -7.04 -9.66
CA ALA A 97 12.95 -7.97 -10.76
C ALA A 97 14.11 -7.92 -11.77
N GLN A 98 14.65 -6.73 -12.07
CA GLN A 98 15.84 -6.59 -12.92
C GLN A 98 17.05 -7.35 -12.37
N PHE A 99 17.30 -7.28 -11.06
CA PHE A 99 18.45 -7.93 -10.43
C PHE A 99 18.25 -9.44 -10.21
N THR A 100 17.01 -9.91 -10.08
CA THR A 100 16.71 -11.32 -9.74
C THR A 100 16.35 -12.13 -10.98
N TRP A 101 15.62 -11.54 -11.93
CA TRP A 101 15.10 -12.21 -13.13
C TRP A 101 15.68 -11.66 -14.43
N GLY A 102 16.52 -10.62 -14.37
CA GLY A 102 17.18 -10.04 -15.55
C GLY A 102 16.36 -9.01 -16.33
N ALA A 103 15.12 -8.70 -15.90
CA ALA A 103 14.24 -7.73 -16.55
C ALA A 103 13.40 -6.95 -15.53
N PHE A 104 13.20 -5.65 -15.75
CA PHE A 104 12.33 -4.80 -14.92
C PHE A 104 10.88 -5.26 -14.89
N TRP A 105 10.44 -5.95 -15.94
CA TRP A 105 9.11 -6.51 -16.04
C TRP A 105 9.18 -7.89 -16.70
N VAL A 106 8.54 -8.87 -16.08
CA VAL A 106 8.34 -10.21 -16.63
C VAL A 106 6.84 -10.50 -16.67
N ASN A 107 6.42 -11.45 -17.49
CA ASN A 107 5.02 -11.85 -17.55
C ASN A 107 4.66 -12.70 -16.32
N ASP A 108 4.47 -12.04 -15.18
CA ASP A 108 4.12 -12.65 -13.91
C ASP A 108 2.77 -12.12 -13.39
N VAL A 109 1.96 -13.03 -12.86
CA VAL A 109 0.59 -12.74 -12.40
C VAL A 109 0.53 -11.69 -11.29
N LYS A 110 1.50 -11.65 -10.36
CA LYS A 110 1.49 -10.69 -9.25
C LYS A 110 1.95 -9.31 -9.72
N LEU A 111 2.93 -9.24 -10.63
CA LEU A 111 3.35 -7.98 -11.29
C LEU A 111 2.16 -7.37 -12.04
N ASN A 112 1.57 -8.14 -12.97
CA ASN A 112 0.46 -7.69 -13.80
C ASN A 112 -0.79 -7.37 -12.96
N GLY A 113 -1.13 -8.24 -12.00
CA GLY A 113 -2.27 -8.03 -11.10
C GLY A 113 -2.14 -6.77 -10.25
N THR A 114 -0.92 -6.47 -9.79
CA THR A 114 -0.60 -5.22 -9.11
C THR A 114 -0.83 -4.02 -10.01
N ALA A 115 -0.24 -4.02 -11.21
CA ALA A 115 -0.33 -2.90 -12.14
C ALA A 115 -1.79 -2.58 -12.49
N VAL A 116 -2.58 -3.62 -12.80
CA VAL A 116 -4.01 -3.49 -13.07
C VAL A 116 -4.75 -2.91 -11.85
N SER A 117 -4.43 -3.37 -10.64
CA SER A 117 -5.04 -2.83 -9.42
C SER A 117 -4.74 -1.34 -9.21
N LEU A 118 -3.50 -0.90 -9.46
CA LEU A 118 -3.12 0.51 -9.39
C LEU A 118 -3.84 1.35 -10.45
N LEU A 119 -4.02 0.83 -11.66
CA LEU A 119 -4.79 1.48 -12.72
C LEU A 119 -6.27 1.63 -12.35
N ILE A 120 -6.86 0.64 -11.68
CA ILE A 120 -8.23 0.72 -11.16
C ILE A 120 -8.33 1.82 -10.09
N TYR A 121 -7.37 1.91 -9.18
CA TYR A 121 -7.33 3.01 -8.21
C TYR A 121 -7.05 4.38 -8.88
N LEU A 122 -6.29 4.44 -9.97
CA LEU A 122 -6.16 5.68 -10.75
C LEU A 122 -7.51 6.09 -11.37
N ALA A 123 -8.25 5.13 -11.92
CA ALA A 123 -9.59 5.36 -12.44
C ALA A 123 -10.59 5.80 -11.36
N TYR A 124 -10.45 5.37 -10.10
CA TYR A 124 -11.20 5.90 -8.97
C TYR A 124 -11.03 7.43 -8.83
N PHE A 125 -9.79 7.93 -8.92
CA PHE A 125 -9.53 9.38 -8.83
C PHE A 125 -10.06 10.15 -10.04
N LEU A 126 -9.87 9.61 -11.24
CA LEU A 126 -10.40 10.20 -12.46
C LEU A 126 -11.92 10.30 -12.44
N LEU A 127 -12.61 9.22 -12.07
CA LEU A 127 -14.06 9.18 -11.91
C LEU A 127 -14.54 10.21 -10.89
N ARG A 128 -13.86 10.31 -9.74
CA ARG A 128 -14.22 11.28 -8.72
C ARG A 128 -14.06 12.72 -9.23
N SER A 129 -12.99 13.00 -9.97
CA SER A 129 -12.71 14.35 -10.49
C SER A 129 -13.69 14.82 -11.57
N SER A 130 -14.34 13.89 -12.27
CA SER A 130 -15.30 14.23 -13.34
C SER A 130 -16.69 14.60 -12.82
N LEU A 131 -16.98 14.36 -11.53
CA LEU A 131 -18.28 14.60 -10.92
C LEU A 131 -18.32 15.97 -10.21
N LYS A 132 -19.23 16.84 -10.68
CA LYS A 132 -19.37 18.21 -10.15
C LYS A 132 -20.14 18.26 -8.83
N GLU A 133 -21.28 17.57 -8.76
CA GLU A 133 -22.13 17.59 -7.58
C GLU A 133 -21.54 16.75 -6.44
N ASP A 134 -21.32 17.38 -5.28
CA ASP A 134 -20.61 16.81 -4.13
C ASP A 134 -21.24 15.52 -3.60
N GLY A 135 -22.57 15.48 -3.47
CA GLY A 135 -23.29 14.31 -2.97
C GLY A 135 -23.16 13.10 -3.90
N ILE A 136 -23.36 13.32 -5.21
CA ILE A 136 -23.17 12.30 -6.25
C ILE A 136 -21.71 11.87 -6.32
N ARG A 137 -20.76 12.82 -6.32
CA ARG A 137 -19.33 12.56 -6.34
C ARG A 137 -18.91 11.63 -5.20
N ALA A 138 -19.29 11.96 -3.98
CA ALA A 138 -18.91 11.19 -2.79
C ALA A 138 -19.56 9.79 -2.80
N ARG A 139 -20.84 9.67 -3.18
CA ARG A 139 -21.53 8.38 -3.25
C ARG A 139 -20.95 7.46 -4.33
N THR A 140 -20.77 7.98 -5.55
CA THR A 140 -20.21 7.23 -6.67
C THR A 140 -18.77 6.80 -6.39
N ALA A 141 -17.95 7.69 -5.84
CA ALA A 141 -16.60 7.36 -5.44
C ALA A 141 -16.58 6.26 -4.37
N ALA A 142 -17.41 6.36 -3.32
CA ALA A 142 -17.43 5.34 -2.27
C ALA A 142 -17.81 3.94 -2.80
N VAL A 143 -18.81 3.86 -3.69
CA VAL A 143 -19.18 2.59 -4.35
C VAL A 143 -18.03 2.07 -5.23
N TYR A 144 -17.41 2.94 -6.02
CA TYR A 144 -16.28 2.54 -6.85
C TYR A 144 -15.10 2.05 -6.02
N ASN A 145 -14.80 2.68 -4.88
CA ASN A 145 -13.69 2.26 -4.01
C ASN A 145 -13.91 0.85 -3.44
N ILE A 146 -15.16 0.48 -3.13
CA ILE A 146 -15.51 -0.89 -2.71
C ILE A 146 -15.20 -1.88 -3.85
N PHE A 147 -15.61 -1.54 -5.07
CA PHE A 147 -15.29 -2.32 -6.25
C PHE A 147 -13.77 -2.43 -6.50
N ALA A 148 -13.04 -1.31 -6.41
CA ALA A 148 -11.60 -1.25 -6.60
C ALA A 148 -10.87 -2.13 -5.59
N PHE A 149 -11.29 -2.12 -4.32
CA PHE A 149 -10.73 -3.01 -3.30
C PHE A 149 -11.03 -4.48 -3.59
N ALA A 150 -12.24 -4.81 -4.04
CA ALA A 150 -12.58 -6.19 -4.41
C ALA A 150 -11.71 -6.68 -5.58
N MET A 151 -11.46 -5.83 -6.59
CA MET A 151 -10.56 -6.14 -7.70
C MET A 151 -9.10 -6.26 -7.25
N LEU A 152 -8.64 -5.39 -6.34
CA LEU A 152 -7.31 -5.51 -5.73
C LEU A 152 -7.15 -6.88 -5.05
N MET A 153 -8.13 -7.30 -4.25
CA MET A 153 -8.10 -8.63 -3.62
C MET A 153 -8.14 -9.76 -4.64
N LEU A 154 -8.92 -9.63 -5.71
CA LEU A 154 -8.95 -10.61 -6.78
C LEU A 154 -7.58 -10.76 -7.45
N PHE A 155 -7.00 -9.67 -7.93
CA PHE A 155 -5.77 -9.70 -8.72
C PHE A 155 -4.51 -10.01 -7.92
N VAL A 156 -4.47 -9.64 -6.64
CA VAL A 156 -3.26 -9.76 -5.81
C VAL A 156 -3.34 -10.96 -4.88
N MET A 157 -4.53 -11.27 -4.35
CA MET A 157 -4.67 -12.33 -3.36
C MET A 157 -5.25 -13.60 -3.98
N VAL A 158 -6.30 -13.51 -4.79
CA VAL A 158 -6.97 -14.72 -5.31
C VAL A 158 -6.21 -15.28 -6.51
N LEU A 159 -6.06 -14.49 -7.58
CA LEU A 159 -5.52 -14.94 -8.87
C LEU A 159 -4.13 -15.58 -8.75
N PRO A 160 -3.15 -15.01 -8.02
CA PRO A 160 -1.82 -15.61 -7.91
C PRO A 160 -1.78 -16.95 -7.19
N ARG A 161 -2.82 -17.30 -6.43
CA ARG A 161 -2.94 -18.62 -5.77
C ARG A 161 -3.53 -19.69 -6.70
N LEU A 162 -4.09 -19.28 -7.84
CA LEU A 162 -4.68 -20.15 -8.85
C LEU A 162 -3.74 -20.37 -10.05
N THR A 163 -2.60 -19.69 -10.08
CA THR A 163 -1.65 -19.69 -11.20
C THR A 163 -0.22 -19.73 -10.71
N ASP A 164 0.71 -20.20 -11.52
CA ASP A 164 2.14 -20.13 -11.22
C ASP A 164 2.67 -18.68 -11.21
N SER A 165 3.74 -18.45 -10.47
CA SER A 165 4.38 -17.14 -10.30
C SER A 165 5.85 -17.34 -9.99
N LEU A 166 6.69 -16.46 -10.53
CA LEU A 166 8.12 -16.41 -10.24
C LEU A 166 8.42 -15.83 -8.85
N HIS A 167 7.42 -15.23 -8.20
CA HIS A 167 7.60 -14.68 -6.87
C HIS A 167 7.84 -15.79 -5.85
N PRO A 168 8.80 -15.58 -4.92
CA PRO A 168 9.06 -16.53 -3.83
C PRO A 168 7.79 -16.89 -3.06
N GLY A 169 7.64 -18.17 -2.72
CA GLY A 169 6.50 -18.69 -1.97
C GLY A 169 5.19 -18.76 -2.77
N ASN A 170 5.25 -19.10 -4.07
CA ASN A 170 4.07 -19.52 -4.83
C ASN A 170 4.06 -21.06 -5.00
N GLY A 171 2.88 -21.70 -4.90
CA GLY A 171 2.75 -23.17 -5.00
C GLY A 171 2.16 -23.90 -3.76
N GLY A 172 1.39 -23.23 -2.91
CA GLY A 172 0.59 -23.88 -1.86
C GLY A 172 0.99 -23.56 -0.41
N ASN A 173 2.10 -22.83 -0.22
CA ASN A 173 2.42 -22.21 1.06
C ASN A 173 2.61 -20.71 0.79
N PRO A 174 1.78 -19.81 1.35
CA PRO A 174 1.96 -18.38 1.14
C PRO A 174 3.39 -18.01 1.47
N ALA A 175 3.92 -16.97 0.82
CA ALA A 175 5.25 -16.40 0.97
C ALA A 175 5.72 -16.10 2.43
N PHE A 176 4.94 -16.45 3.45
CA PHE A 176 5.20 -16.26 4.87
C PHE A 176 4.59 -17.38 5.74
N GLY A 177 4.66 -18.65 5.30
CA GLY A 177 4.39 -19.79 6.17
C GLY A 177 5.35 -19.80 7.38
N SER A 178 4.88 -20.28 8.54
CA SER A 178 5.63 -20.31 9.81
C SER A 178 7.02 -20.96 9.70
N TYR A 179 7.26 -21.77 8.66
CA TYR A 179 8.48 -22.52 8.38
C TYR A 179 9.48 -21.86 7.41
N ASP A 180 9.09 -20.86 6.59
CA ASP A 180 9.96 -20.36 5.48
C ASP A 180 10.61 -18.99 5.71
N MET A 181 10.09 -18.18 6.64
CA MET A 181 10.80 -16.97 7.06
C MET A 181 11.69 -17.30 8.24
N ASP A 182 13.00 -17.23 8.05
CA ASP A 182 13.97 -17.19 9.13
C ASP A 182 13.49 -16.18 10.18
N ASN A 183 13.46 -16.58 11.45
CA ASN A 183 13.03 -15.73 12.55
C ASN A 183 13.81 -14.40 12.57
N LYS A 184 15.05 -14.39 12.06
CA LYS A 184 15.84 -13.17 11.86
C LYS A 184 15.18 -12.18 10.90
N MET A 185 14.61 -12.64 9.78
CA MET A 185 13.96 -11.76 8.83
C MET A 185 12.69 -11.12 9.37
N ARG A 186 11.92 -11.87 10.18
CA ARG A 186 10.68 -11.36 10.79
C ARG A 186 10.92 -10.16 11.71
N MET A 187 12.07 -10.12 12.38
CA MET A 187 12.47 -9.02 13.25
C MET A 187 12.65 -7.69 12.51
N VAL A 188 12.87 -7.71 11.20
CA VAL A 188 12.97 -6.49 10.37
C VAL A 188 11.67 -6.27 9.61
N PHE A 189 11.08 -7.34 9.09
CA PHE A 189 9.94 -7.28 8.18
C PHE A 189 8.66 -6.71 8.82
N TYR A 190 8.25 -7.19 9.99
CA TYR A 190 7.03 -6.68 10.63
C TYR A 190 7.18 -5.24 11.12
N PRO A 191 8.31 -4.84 11.73
CA PRO A 191 8.60 -3.43 11.99
C PRO A 191 8.59 -2.56 10.74
N ALA A 192 9.08 -3.06 9.59
CA ALA A 192 9.01 -2.35 8.32
C ALA A 192 7.56 -2.09 7.88
N ILE A 193 6.70 -3.12 7.90
CA ILE A 193 5.28 -2.98 7.56
C ILE A 193 4.61 -1.92 8.44
N LEU A 194 4.82 -2.02 9.75
CA LEU A 194 4.25 -1.08 10.71
C LEU A 194 4.78 0.34 10.51
N GLY A 195 6.10 0.49 10.32
CA GLY A 195 6.75 1.78 10.08
C GLY A 195 6.23 2.47 8.83
N TRP A 196 6.19 1.76 7.69
CA TRP A 196 5.65 2.29 6.43
C TRP A 196 4.16 2.64 6.52
N THR A 197 3.38 1.82 7.24
CA THR A 197 1.95 2.08 7.45
C THR A 197 1.74 3.33 8.31
N LEU A 198 2.46 3.47 9.42
CA LEU A 198 2.39 4.65 10.28
C LEU A 198 2.88 5.91 9.56
N LEU A 199 3.90 5.81 8.72
CA LEU A 199 4.34 6.90 7.86
C LEU A 199 3.23 7.30 6.89
N GLY A 200 2.56 6.32 6.26
CA GLY A 200 1.37 6.57 5.43
C GLY A 200 0.25 7.27 6.20
N VAL A 201 -0.06 6.83 7.42
CA VAL A 201 -1.05 7.48 8.29
C VAL A 201 -0.65 8.91 8.63
N TRP A 202 0.64 9.19 8.83
CA TRP A 202 1.12 10.56 9.00
C TRP A 202 0.96 11.41 7.75
N PHE A 203 1.25 10.87 6.57
CA PHE A 203 0.97 11.56 5.31
C PHE A 203 -0.52 11.88 5.15
N ILE A 204 -1.41 10.97 5.53
CA ILE A 204 -2.87 11.20 5.54
C ILE A 204 -3.23 12.34 6.52
N ASP A 205 -2.69 12.33 7.75
CA ASP A 205 -2.89 13.40 8.74
C ASP A 205 -2.46 14.78 8.19
N LEU A 206 -1.34 14.85 7.49
CA LEU A 206 -0.87 16.07 6.84
C LEU A 206 -1.82 16.53 5.73
N ARG A 207 -2.26 15.63 4.85
CA ARG A 207 -3.18 15.96 3.75
C ARG A 207 -4.54 16.45 4.26
N ILE A 208 -5.08 15.82 5.29
CA ILE A 208 -6.34 16.27 5.90
C ILE A 208 -6.20 17.66 6.51
N ARG A 209 -5.07 17.96 7.17
CA ARG A 209 -4.82 19.31 7.72
C ARG A 209 -4.68 20.35 6.62
N LEU A 210 -3.95 20.01 5.55
CA LEU A 210 -3.79 20.89 4.39
C LEU A 210 -5.15 21.24 3.78
N ARG A 211 -5.98 20.22 3.54
CA ARG A 211 -7.32 20.42 2.99
C ARG A 211 -8.21 21.30 3.86
N LYS A 212 -8.18 21.12 5.19
CA LYS A 212 -8.93 22.00 6.11
C LYS A 212 -8.49 23.46 6.02
N ILE A 213 -7.20 23.70 5.83
CA ILE A 213 -6.65 25.05 5.65
C ILE A 213 -7.13 25.62 4.32
N GLU A 214 -7.08 24.85 3.23
CA GLU A 214 -7.59 25.25 1.92
C GLU A 214 -9.08 25.58 1.97
N ASP A 215 -9.90 24.73 2.60
CA ASP A 215 -11.33 24.97 2.80
C ASP A 215 -11.57 26.27 3.58
N THR A 216 -10.79 26.53 4.65
CA THR A 216 -10.90 27.77 5.44
C THR A 216 -10.48 29.01 4.64
N ILE A 217 -9.48 28.91 3.78
CA ILE A 217 -9.06 30.04 2.93
C ILE A 217 -10.16 30.36 1.91
N ASN A 218 -10.70 29.35 1.24
CA ASN A 218 -11.75 29.52 0.24
C ASN A 218 -13.08 30.02 0.83
N GLU A 219 -13.35 29.78 2.12
CA GLU A 219 -14.51 30.34 2.82
C GLU A 219 -14.34 31.82 3.21
N ASN A 220 -13.11 32.32 3.26
CA ASN A 220 -12.79 33.71 3.64
C ASN A 220 -12.52 34.64 2.44
N ASP A 221 -12.43 34.10 1.22
CA ASP A 221 -12.31 34.82 -0.05
C ASP A 221 -13.69 34.98 -0.74
#